data_AF-A0A6F9XUG8-F1
#
_entry.id   AF-A0A6F9XUG8-F1
#
_cell.length_a   1.000
_cell.length_b   1.000
_cell.length_c   1.000
_cell.angle_alpha   90.00
_cell.angle_beta   90.00
_cell.angle_gamma   90.00
#
_symmetry.space_group_name_H-M   'P 1'
#
loop_
_entity.id
_entity.type
_entity.pdbx_description
1 polymer ?
#
loop_
_entity_poly.entity_id
_entity_poly.type
_entity_poly.pdbx_seq_one_letter_code
_entity_poly.pdbx_strand_id
1 'polypeptide(L)'
;MAFYCKNLEEKIFYNHKDMVKEPDELFIISGYLGPNEIFKLNELPFAKMTVIAGMYSKGVNHGLYNSIKKAQEQNSRLIVRFTNIEVHSKIYIWKRKGDIREVLMGSANFSNNGLKTDYRESLADISKNDINRLEDYCDFVLENSTDKPPIVEPKKNKLTVEQTFKMVRNPEEVEKLAQTSDTYELPLFSHKNGLNFVPEKSGLNWCLSNGHVAKGDAYIAIPKEIIKTRPNFFPKYDTNYKSPKGEKMRQSDPIELIWDDGVIMEASAEGTQRNNGDSFPKQLTSFSSKSRKELGGISAKSILGRYIRKRLGVSIDKLVTISDLKNYGRTTISISKISDGVYYLDFSV
;
A
#
# COMPACT_ATOMS: atom_id res chain seq x y z
N MET A 1 -27.11 8.02 -15.57
CA MET A 1 -26.36 7.57 -14.41
C MET A 1 -25.61 6.32 -14.83
N ALA A 2 -24.30 6.44 -14.98
CA ALA A 2 -23.43 5.30 -15.22
C ALA A 2 -22.94 4.73 -13.89
N PHE A 3 -22.66 3.43 -13.88
CA PHE A 3 -22.16 2.68 -12.73
C PHE A 3 -20.92 1.91 -13.15
N TYR A 4 -19.86 2.00 -12.36
CA TYR A 4 -18.54 1.46 -12.67
C TYR A 4 -18.10 0.55 -11.53
N CYS A 5 -17.65 -0.65 -11.87
CA CYS A 5 -17.09 -1.63 -10.94
C CYS A 5 -15.84 -2.34 -11.51
N LYS A 6 -15.25 -1.78 -12.57
CA LYS A 6 -14.03 -2.26 -13.21
C LYS A 6 -13.20 -1.10 -13.70
N ASN A 7 -11.89 -1.32 -13.82
CA ASN A 7 -10.96 -0.35 -14.41
C ASN A 7 -11.14 1.05 -13.82
N LEU A 8 -11.40 1.14 -12.50
CA LEU A 8 -11.71 2.41 -11.85
C LEU A 8 -10.53 3.38 -11.95
N GLU A 9 -9.31 2.86 -11.89
CA GLU A 9 -8.10 3.63 -12.19
C GLU A 9 -8.18 4.29 -13.57
N GLU A 10 -8.44 3.52 -14.63
CA GLU A 10 -8.54 4.04 -15.99
C GLU A 10 -9.61 5.13 -16.10
N LYS A 11 -10.76 4.90 -15.46
CA LYS A 11 -11.86 5.87 -15.42
C LYS A 11 -11.44 7.16 -14.71
N ILE A 12 -10.65 7.12 -13.64
CA ILE A 12 -10.20 8.33 -12.96
C ILE A 12 -9.12 9.07 -13.76
N PHE A 13 -8.16 8.34 -14.33
CA PHE A 13 -7.01 8.98 -14.97
C PHE A 13 -7.25 9.38 -16.42
N TYR A 14 -8.18 8.75 -17.16
CA TYR A 14 -8.31 8.96 -18.61
C TYR A 14 -9.67 9.44 -19.11
N ASN A 15 -10.73 9.34 -18.30
CA ASN A 15 -12.08 9.74 -18.72
C ASN A 15 -12.19 11.20 -19.17
N HIS A 16 -11.31 12.08 -18.68
CA HIS A 16 -11.26 13.48 -19.07
C HIS A 16 -11.04 13.69 -20.59
N LYS A 17 -10.39 12.74 -21.27
CA LYS A 17 -10.09 12.81 -22.71
C LYS A 17 -11.32 12.68 -23.60
N ASP A 18 -12.37 12.02 -23.09
CA ASP A 18 -13.61 11.80 -23.82
C ASP A 18 -14.65 12.91 -23.55
N MET A 19 -14.34 13.88 -22.68
CA MET A 19 -15.26 14.94 -22.32
C MET A 19 -15.29 16.04 -23.38
N VAL A 20 -16.50 16.43 -23.81
CA VAL A 20 -16.71 17.64 -24.60
C VAL A 20 -16.21 18.82 -23.78
N LYS A 21 -15.18 19.51 -24.30
CA LYS A 21 -14.43 20.54 -23.58
C LYS A 21 -13.73 19.97 -22.34
N GLU A 22 -12.50 19.49 -22.55
CA GLU A 22 -11.65 18.91 -21.49
C GLU A 22 -11.61 19.77 -20.21
N PRO A 23 -11.66 19.14 -19.02
CA PRO A 23 -11.51 19.79 -17.74
C PRO A 23 -10.09 20.33 -17.53
N ASP A 24 -9.97 21.42 -16.78
CA ASP A 24 -8.68 22.03 -16.41
C ASP A 24 -8.33 21.81 -14.93
N GLU A 25 -9.26 21.28 -14.13
CA GLU A 25 -9.05 20.97 -12.72
C GLU A 25 -9.54 19.56 -12.36
N LEU A 26 -8.82 18.91 -11.45
CA LEU A 26 -9.23 17.65 -10.81
C LEU A 26 -9.27 17.86 -9.29
N PHE A 27 -10.40 17.56 -8.68
CA PHE A 27 -10.60 17.64 -7.23
C PHE A 27 -11.00 16.26 -6.70
N ILE A 28 -10.22 15.72 -5.78
CA ILE A 28 -10.39 14.38 -5.22
C ILE A 28 -10.59 14.51 -3.72
N ILE A 29 -11.63 13.88 -3.19
CA ILE A 29 -11.80 13.60 -1.77
C ILE A 29 -11.64 12.10 -1.60
N SER A 30 -10.74 11.66 -0.73
CA SER A 30 -10.59 10.24 -0.41
C SER A 30 -10.28 10.07 1.07
N GLY A 31 -10.93 9.08 1.70
CA GLY A 31 -10.63 8.74 3.09
C GLY A 31 -9.16 8.41 3.31
N TYR A 32 -8.63 7.43 2.57
CA TYR A 32 -7.21 7.06 2.62
C TYR A 32 -6.55 7.30 1.26
N LEU A 33 -5.23 7.49 1.26
CA LEU A 33 -4.42 7.72 0.06
C LEU A 33 -3.37 6.62 -0.14
N GLY A 34 -3.20 6.24 -1.40
CA GLY A 34 -2.07 5.47 -1.90
C GLY A 34 -1.04 6.41 -2.53
N PRO A 35 0.26 6.33 -2.18
CA PRO A 35 1.25 7.24 -2.71
C PRO A 35 1.46 7.09 -4.23
N ASN A 36 1.34 5.89 -4.83
CA ASN A 36 1.50 5.74 -6.28
C ASN A 36 0.44 6.52 -7.07
N GLU A 37 -0.81 6.52 -6.61
CA GLU A 37 -1.91 7.26 -7.26
C GLU A 37 -1.63 8.76 -7.24
N ILE A 38 -1.05 9.26 -6.15
CA ILE A 38 -0.62 10.66 -6.03
C ILE A 38 0.51 10.96 -7.03
N PHE A 39 1.52 10.09 -7.17
CA PHE A 39 2.59 10.28 -8.15
C PHE A 39 2.08 10.26 -9.60
N LYS A 40 1.10 9.41 -9.93
CA LYS A 40 0.50 9.36 -11.29
C LYS A 40 -0.17 10.66 -11.69
N LEU A 41 -0.64 11.48 -10.74
CA LEU A 41 -1.19 12.81 -11.03
C LEU A 41 -0.18 13.73 -11.71
N ASN A 42 1.13 13.49 -11.57
CA ASN A 42 2.18 14.28 -12.22
C ASN A 42 2.18 14.13 -13.75
N GLU A 43 1.58 13.07 -14.27
CA GLU A 43 1.46 12.79 -15.71
C GLU A 43 0.23 13.47 -16.34
N LEU A 44 -0.65 14.07 -15.53
CA LEU A 44 -1.90 14.65 -16.00
C LEU A 44 -1.76 16.11 -16.47
N PRO A 45 -2.55 16.53 -17.48
CA PRO A 45 -2.42 17.85 -18.08
C PRO A 45 -3.16 18.96 -17.32
N PHE A 46 -3.84 18.66 -16.20
CA PHE A 46 -4.66 19.63 -15.47
C PHE A 46 -3.85 20.82 -14.95
N ALA A 47 -4.44 22.01 -15.03
CA ALA A 47 -3.85 23.24 -14.51
C ALA A 47 -3.77 23.22 -12.98
N LYS A 48 -4.72 22.54 -12.32
CA LYS A 48 -4.77 22.40 -10.86
C LYS A 48 -5.32 21.04 -10.46
N MET A 49 -4.67 20.41 -9.49
CA MET A 49 -5.11 19.14 -8.91
C MET A 49 -5.14 19.29 -7.40
N THR A 50 -6.32 19.12 -6.79
CA THR A 50 -6.49 19.16 -5.35
C THR A 50 -6.89 17.77 -4.85
N VAL A 51 -6.15 17.24 -3.88
CA VAL A 51 -6.48 15.98 -3.21
C VAL A 51 -6.69 16.23 -1.72
N ILE A 52 -7.84 15.82 -1.21
CA ILE A 52 -8.15 15.85 0.22
C ILE A 52 -8.07 14.44 0.80
N ALA A 53 -7.23 14.29 1.82
CA ALA A 53 -6.98 13.07 2.57
C ALA A 53 -7.81 13.07 3.87
N GLY A 54 -8.84 12.23 3.95
CA GLY A 54 -9.94 12.36 4.89
C GLY A 54 -9.81 11.66 6.26
N MET A 55 -9.01 10.60 6.39
CA MET A 55 -8.95 9.76 7.59
C MET A 55 -7.69 9.99 8.43
N TYR A 56 -7.17 11.22 8.41
CA TYR A 56 -5.88 11.57 9.01
C TYR A 56 -6.00 12.59 10.15
N SER A 57 -7.18 12.72 10.76
CA SER A 57 -7.43 13.62 11.91
C SER A 57 -6.54 13.33 13.12
N LYS A 58 -6.08 12.07 13.26
CA LYS A 58 -5.14 11.62 14.32
C LYS A 58 -3.67 11.79 13.93
N GLY A 59 -3.41 12.39 12.76
CA GLY A 59 -2.09 12.60 12.19
C GLY A 59 -1.75 11.63 11.06
N VAL A 60 -0.70 11.97 10.31
CA VAL A 60 -0.27 11.27 9.09
C VAL A 60 1.02 10.52 9.36
N ASN A 61 1.09 9.26 8.96
CA ASN A 61 2.35 8.50 9.01
C ASN A 61 3.47 9.27 8.27
N HIS A 62 4.62 9.43 8.90
CA HIS A 62 5.75 10.18 8.36
C HIS A 62 6.19 9.72 6.95
N GLY A 63 6.26 8.40 6.71
CA GLY A 63 6.61 7.86 5.40
C GLY A 63 5.60 8.24 4.30
N LEU A 64 4.30 8.16 4.60
CA LEU A 64 3.26 8.61 3.67
C LEU A 64 3.32 10.12 3.44
N TYR A 65 3.48 10.91 4.50
CA TYR A 65 3.58 12.37 4.40
C TYR A 65 4.75 12.79 3.50
N ASN A 66 5.94 12.20 3.70
CA ASN A 66 7.12 12.51 2.88
C ASN A 66 6.95 12.07 1.44
N SER A 67 6.32 10.92 1.20
CA SER A 67 6.00 10.45 -0.15
C SER A 67 5.09 11.45 -0.89
N ILE A 68 4.07 11.96 -0.20
CA ILE A 68 3.14 12.97 -0.75
C ILE A 68 3.83 14.32 -0.96
N LYS A 69 4.68 14.77 -0.02
CA LYS A 69 5.46 16.01 -0.18
C LYS A 69 6.37 15.95 -1.40
N LYS A 70 7.08 14.84 -1.59
CA LYS A 70 7.93 14.62 -2.77
C LYS A 70 7.12 14.70 -4.08
N ALA A 71 5.91 14.15 -4.11
CA ALA A 71 5.05 14.26 -5.29
C ALA A 71 4.65 15.71 -5.59
N GLN A 72 4.32 16.50 -4.56
CA GLN A 72 4.01 17.94 -4.69
C GLN A 72 5.23 18.78 -5.12
N GLU A 73 6.43 18.45 -4.62
CA GLU A 73 7.68 19.11 -5.03
C GLU A 73 7.98 18.89 -6.52
N GLN A 74 7.61 17.73 -7.06
CA GLN A 74 7.76 17.41 -8.49
C GLN A 74 6.68 18.04 -9.37
N ASN A 75 5.59 18.55 -8.77
CA ASN A 75 4.45 19.09 -9.50
C ASN A 75 3.75 20.18 -8.69
N SER A 76 4.10 21.43 -8.94
CA SER A 76 3.52 22.59 -8.25
C SER A 76 2.02 22.78 -8.49
N ARG A 77 1.43 22.07 -9.45
CA ARG A 77 -0.02 22.08 -9.72
C ARG A 77 -0.80 21.13 -8.81
N LEU A 78 -0.10 20.23 -8.10
CA LEU A 78 -0.67 19.28 -7.16
C LEU A 78 -0.69 19.87 -5.75
N ILE A 79 -1.87 19.91 -5.16
CA ILE A 79 -2.12 20.38 -3.80
C ILE A 79 -2.75 19.23 -3.04
N VAL A 80 -2.11 18.80 -1.95
CA VAL A 80 -2.65 17.77 -1.05
C VAL A 80 -2.92 18.38 0.31
N ARG A 81 -4.15 18.21 0.81
CA ARG A 81 -4.56 18.65 2.16
C ARG A 81 -5.08 17.47 2.95
N PHE A 82 -4.94 17.55 4.26
CA PHE A 82 -5.35 16.51 5.20
C PHE A 82 -6.43 17.07 6.11
N THR A 83 -7.52 16.33 6.31
CA THR A 83 -8.63 16.81 7.14
C THR A 83 -8.27 16.71 8.63
N ASN A 84 -8.75 17.69 9.39
CA ASN A 84 -8.68 17.69 10.85
C ASN A 84 -9.84 16.88 11.48
N ILE A 85 -10.80 16.45 10.67
CA ILE A 85 -11.95 15.61 11.02
C ILE A 85 -11.94 14.32 10.20
N GLU A 86 -12.66 13.30 10.63
CA GLU A 86 -12.77 12.04 9.88
C GLU A 86 -13.75 12.20 8.71
N VAL A 87 -13.23 12.11 7.48
CA VAL A 87 -13.98 12.14 6.23
C VAL A 87 -13.77 10.82 5.49
N HIS A 88 -14.79 9.97 5.49
CA HIS A 88 -14.74 8.67 4.81
C HIS A 88 -15.12 8.72 3.33
N SER A 89 -15.54 9.87 2.79
CA SER A 89 -16.02 9.98 1.40
C SER A 89 -14.95 9.64 0.37
N LYS A 90 -15.38 9.16 -0.80
CA LYS A 90 -14.54 8.98 -1.98
C LYS A 90 -15.24 9.57 -3.19
N ILE A 91 -14.76 10.73 -3.62
CA ILE A 91 -15.40 11.57 -4.62
C ILE A 91 -14.31 12.09 -5.56
N TYR A 92 -14.55 11.95 -6.86
CA TYR A 92 -13.67 12.37 -7.94
C TYR A 92 -14.42 13.38 -8.78
N ILE A 93 -13.92 14.61 -8.88
CA ILE A 93 -14.61 15.75 -9.49
C ILE A 93 -13.72 16.34 -10.57
N TRP A 94 -14.21 16.37 -11.80
CA TRP A 94 -13.56 17.10 -12.89
C TRP A 94 -14.24 18.45 -13.04
N LYS A 95 -13.46 19.54 -13.00
CA LYS A 95 -13.97 20.89 -13.19
C LYS A 95 -13.34 21.56 -14.41
N ARG A 96 -14.07 22.53 -14.97
CA ARG A 96 -13.54 23.43 -15.98
C ARG A 96 -13.86 24.87 -15.63
N LYS A 97 -12.84 25.66 -15.33
CA LYS A 97 -12.97 27.06 -14.88
C LYS A 97 -13.91 27.17 -13.67
N GLY A 98 -13.70 26.34 -12.65
CA GLY A 98 -14.54 26.26 -11.45
C GLY A 98 -15.82 25.42 -11.60
N ASP A 99 -16.42 25.34 -12.79
CA ASP A 99 -17.67 24.59 -12.99
C ASP A 99 -17.45 23.07 -12.94
N ILE A 100 -18.24 22.35 -12.15
CA ILE A 100 -18.25 20.88 -12.14
C ILE A 100 -18.77 20.33 -13.48
N ARG A 101 -18.00 19.42 -14.09
CA ARG A 101 -18.34 18.77 -15.36
C ARG A 101 -18.80 17.34 -15.17
N GLU A 102 -18.07 16.58 -14.37
CA GLU A 102 -18.39 15.20 -14.03
C GLU A 102 -17.99 14.93 -12.60
N VAL A 103 -18.73 14.03 -11.95
CA VAL A 103 -18.43 13.56 -10.62
C VAL A 103 -18.65 12.07 -10.56
N LEU A 104 -17.69 11.36 -10.01
CA LEU A 104 -17.83 9.97 -9.61
C LEU A 104 -17.72 9.87 -8.10
N MET A 105 -18.67 9.17 -7.49
CA MET A 105 -18.70 8.92 -6.04
C MET A 105 -18.95 7.45 -5.75
N GLY A 106 -18.33 6.93 -4.69
CA GLY A 106 -18.59 5.58 -4.23
C GLY A 106 -17.61 5.11 -3.15
N SER A 107 -17.14 3.87 -3.27
CA SER A 107 -16.41 3.18 -2.19
C SER A 107 -14.88 3.19 -2.37
N ALA A 108 -14.40 3.33 -3.61
CA ALA A 108 -12.99 3.25 -3.97
C ALA A 108 -12.15 4.41 -3.43
N ASN A 109 -11.25 4.14 -2.47
CA ASN A 109 -10.21 5.10 -2.07
C ASN A 109 -9.24 5.39 -3.23
N PHE A 110 -8.63 6.57 -3.22
CA PHE A 110 -7.56 6.95 -4.14
C PHE A 110 -6.25 6.27 -3.76
N SER A 111 -6.21 4.94 -3.95
CA SER A 111 -5.08 4.06 -3.71
C SER A 111 -5.08 2.90 -4.71
N ASN A 112 -3.94 2.22 -4.87
CA ASN A 112 -3.81 1.08 -5.77
C ASN A 112 -4.85 0.00 -5.43
N ASN A 113 -5.04 -0.26 -4.13
CA ASN A 113 -6.03 -1.24 -3.66
C ASN A 113 -7.46 -0.84 -4.02
N GLY A 114 -7.83 0.44 -3.85
CA GLY A 114 -9.17 0.94 -4.16
C GLY A 114 -9.47 1.03 -5.66
N LEU A 115 -8.48 1.30 -6.50
CA LEU A 115 -8.70 1.56 -7.93
C LEU A 115 -8.43 0.37 -8.85
N LYS A 116 -7.63 -0.61 -8.41
CA LYS A 116 -7.20 -1.76 -9.23
C LYS A 116 -7.82 -3.09 -8.82
N THR A 117 -8.84 -3.06 -7.97
CA THR A 117 -9.54 -4.27 -7.51
C THR A 117 -10.96 -4.31 -8.08
N ASP A 118 -11.06 -4.75 -9.33
CA ASP A 118 -12.33 -4.96 -10.03
C ASP A 118 -13.34 -5.68 -9.15
N TYR A 119 -14.60 -5.24 -9.18
CA TYR A 119 -15.76 -5.77 -8.46
C TYR A 119 -15.71 -5.72 -6.93
N ARG A 120 -14.66 -5.18 -6.29
CA ARG A 120 -14.68 -4.91 -4.84
C ARG A 120 -15.13 -3.51 -4.52
N GLU A 121 -14.86 -2.60 -5.43
CA GLU A 121 -15.22 -1.22 -5.31
C GLU A 121 -16.17 -0.81 -6.43
N SER A 122 -16.96 0.21 -6.17
CA SER A 122 -17.82 0.80 -7.19
C SER A 122 -17.85 2.31 -7.10
N LEU A 123 -18.09 2.93 -8.25
CA LEU A 123 -18.30 4.36 -8.43
C LEU A 123 -19.55 4.57 -9.29
N ALA A 124 -20.25 5.67 -9.07
CA ALA A 124 -21.39 6.07 -9.88
C ALA A 124 -21.37 7.57 -10.13
N ASP A 125 -22.01 7.98 -11.23
CA ASP A 125 -22.25 9.40 -11.50
C ASP A 125 -23.26 9.97 -10.50
N ILE A 126 -23.11 11.25 -10.16
CA ILE A 126 -24.12 11.98 -9.40
C ILE A 126 -25.15 12.66 -10.31
N SER A 127 -26.33 12.95 -9.76
CA SER A 127 -27.33 13.78 -10.42
C SER A 127 -26.88 15.24 -10.50
N LYS A 128 -27.18 15.91 -11.62
CA LYS A 128 -26.94 17.36 -11.78
C LYS A 128 -27.68 18.21 -10.73
N ASN A 129 -28.80 17.69 -10.20
CA ASN A 129 -29.58 18.40 -9.18
C ASN A 129 -28.89 18.45 -7.81
N ASP A 130 -27.89 17.62 -7.57
CA ASP A 130 -27.17 17.55 -6.29
C ASP A 130 -25.83 18.32 -6.32
N ILE A 131 -25.52 19.01 -7.41
CA ILE A 131 -24.24 19.73 -7.60
C ILE A 131 -24.03 20.78 -6.52
N ASN A 132 -25.04 21.63 -6.23
CA ASN A 132 -24.90 22.67 -5.20
C ASN A 132 -24.62 22.06 -3.80
N ARG A 133 -25.30 20.97 -3.45
CA ARG A 133 -25.05 20.26 -2.18
C ARG A 133 -23.66 19.64 -2.12
N LEU A 134 -23.17 19.15 -3.26
CA LEU A 134 -21.81 18.65 -3.35
C LEU A 134 -20.79 19.77 -3.18
N GLU A 135 -21.03 20.96 -3.76
CA GLU A 135 -20.17 22.12 -3.58
C GLU A 135 -20.10 22.54 -2.11
N ASP A 136 -21.26 22.65 -1.44
CA ASP A 136 -21.32 22.91 0.01
C ASP A 136 -20.50 21.89 0.81
N TYR A 137 -20.58 20.61 0.43
CA TYR A 137 -19.80 19.54 1.07
C TYR A 137 -18.30 19.66 0.78
N CYS A 138 -17.91 20.01 -0.44
CA CYS A 138 -16.50 20.23 -0.80
C CYS A 138 -15.91 21.40 -0.02
N ASP A 139 -16.65 22.49 0.13
CA ASP A 139 -16.23 23.66 0.88
C ASP A 139 -16.07 23.32 2.37
N PHE A 140 -17.06 22.64 2.96
CA PHE A 140 -16.97 22.14 4.34
C PHE A 140 -15.72 21.27 4.56
N VAL A 141 -15.46 20.32 3.66
CA VAL A 141 -14.29 19.43 3.76
C VAL A 141 -12.98 20.20 3.59
N LEU A 142 -12.94 21.17 2.68
CA LEU A 142 -11.76 21.99 2.41
C LEU A 142 -11.44 22.92 3.60
N GLU A 143 -12.45 23.58 4.15
CA GLU A 143 -12.34 24.44 5.35
C GLU A 143 -11.82 23.65 6.56
N ASN A 144 -12.19 22.37 6.67
CA ASN A 144 -11.75 21.47 7.72
C ASN A 144 -10.46 20.71 7.38
N SER A 145 -9.64 21.23 6.46
CA SER A 145 -8.37 20.59 6.05
C SER A 145 -7.16 21.52 6.18
N THR A 146 -5.96 20.93 6.28
CA THR A 146 -4.68 21.62 6.46
C THR A 146 -3.61 21.07 5.52
N ASP A 147 -2.65 21.91 5.14
CA ASP A 147 -1.42 21.53 4.42
C ASP A 147 -0.27 21.12 5.39
N LYS A 148 -0.50 21.29 6.69
CA LYS A 148 0.44 21.02 7.80
C LYS A 148 -0.24 20.12 8.85
N PRO A 149 -0.54 18.86 8.53
CA PRO A 149 -1.08 17.93 9.50
C PRO A 149 -0.07 17.59 10.59
N PRO A 150 -0.51 17.12 11.77
CA PRO A 150 0.37 16.43 12.71
C PRO A 150 1.00 15.22 12.02
N ILE A 151 2.31 15.05 12.20
CA ILE A 151 3.05 13.90 11.65
C ILE A 151 3.24 12.88 12.77
N VAL A 152 2.94 11.62 12.48
CA VAL A 152 3.04 10.50 13.42
C VAL A 152 4.13 9.55 12.95
N GLU A 153 5.10 9.34 13.82
CA GLU A 153 6.08 8.26 13.67
C GLU A 153 5.48 6.96 14.19
N PRO A 154 5.61 5.83 13.47
CA PRO A 154 5.17 4.56 13.99
C PRO A 154 5.97 4.24 15.26
N LYS A 155 5.26 3.95 16.36
CA LYS A 155 5.89 3.60 17.64
C LYS A 155 6.74 2.35 17.46
N LYS A 156 8.06 2.51 17.42
CA LYS A 156 8.98 1.37 17.26
C LYS A 156 8.90 0.49 18.51
N ASN A 157 8.70 -0.80 18.30
CA ASN A 157 8.94 -1.78 19.36
C ASN A 157 10.44 -1.79 19.70
N LYS A 158 10.78 -1.53 20.97
CA LYS A 158 12.17 -1.66 21.48
C LYS A 158 12.61 -3.12 21.65
N LEU A 159 11.70 -4.08 21.44
CA LEU A 159 11.99 -5.51 21.58
C LEU A 159 12.52 -6.07 20.26
N THR A 160 13.74 -6.58 20.31
CA THR A 160 14.33 -7.35 19.22
C THR A 160 13.56 -8.65 19.02
N VAL A 161 13.51 -9.16 17.79
CA VAL A 161 12.91 -10.48 17.49
C VAL A 161 13.55 -11.60 18.31
N GLU A 162 14.81 -11.50 18.69
CA GLU A 162 15.46 -12.43 19.64
C GLU A 162 14.89 -12.33 21.06
N GLN A 163 14.52 -11.14 21.53
CA GLN A 163 13.78 -10.96 22.78
C GLN A 163 12.35 -11.49 22.66
N THR A 164 11.68 -11.29 21.53
CA THR A 164 10.34 -11.86 21.27
C THR A 164 10.37 -13.39 21.21
N PHE A 165 11.38 -13.99 20.55
CA PHE A 165 11.58 -15.45 20.52
C PHE A 165 12.02 -16.03 21.87
N LYS A 166 12.80 -15.29 22.68
CA LYS A 166 13.18 -15.70 24.05
C LYS A 166 12.03 -15.53 25.06
N MET A 167 11.12 -14.57 24.84
CA MET A 167 9.92 -14.35 25.66
C MET A 167 8.78 -15.35 25.38
N VAL A 168 9.02 -16.40 24.59
CA VAL A 168 8.10 -17.55 24.37
C VAL A 168 7.96 -18.44 25.62
N ARG A 169 8.12 -17.86 26.83
CA ARG A 169 7.77 -18.49 28.11
C ARG A 169 6.54 -17.88 28.76
N ASN A 170 6.02 -16.75 28.27
CA ASN A 170 4.77 -16.17 28.78
C ASN A 170 3.93 -15.48 27.66
N PRO A 171 2.96 -16.20 27.05
CA PRO A 171 2.14 -15.68 25.95
C PRO A 171 1.39 -14.37 26.25
N GLU A 172 0.97 -14.15 27.49
CA GLU A 172 0.17 -12.98 27.90
C GLU A 172 0.97 -11.66 27.84
N GLU A 173 2.28 -11.67 28.15
CA GLU A 173 3.13 -10.47 28.06
C GLU A 173 3.44 -10.09 26.61
N VAL A 174 3.66 -11.09 25.74
CA VAL A 174 3.87 -10.88 24.30
C VAL A 174 2.62 -10.28 23.66
N GLU A 175 1.44 -10.78 24.05
CA GLU A 175 0.16 -10.25 23.58
C GLU A 175 -0.05 -8.79 24.03
N LYS A 176 0.24 -8.48 25.30
CA LYS A 176 0.12 -7.12 25.84
C LYS A 176 1.08 -6.12 25.18
N LEU A 177 2.33 -6.51 24.92
CA LEU A 177 3.31 -5.69 24.20
C LEU A 177 2.97 -5.53 22.70
N ALA A 178 2.49 -6.60 22.06
CA ALA A 178 2.03 -6.57 20.67
C ALA A 178 0.79 -5.69 20.47
N GLN A 179 -0.05 -5.49 21.49
CA GLN A 179 -1.19 -4.58 21.43
C GLN A 179 -0.80 -3.08 21.58
N THR A 180 0.39 -2.78 22.11
CA THR A 180 0.83 -1.38 22.37
C THR A 180 1.66 -0.76 21.25
N SER A 181 2.15 -1.56 20.29
CA SER A 181 3.00 -1.11 19.18
C SER A 181 2.25 -1.16 17.85
N ASP A 182 2.32 -0.06 17.10
CA ASP A 182 1.80 0.02 15.74
C ASP A 182 2.67 -0.74 14.73
N THR A 183 3.89 -1.15 15.13
CA THR A 183 4.83 -1.90 14.30
C THR A 183 4.91 -3.37 14.68
N TYR A 184 5.19 -4.22 13.68
CA TYR A 184 5.58 -5.62 13.85
C TYR A 184 6.95 -5.85 13.21
N GLU A 185 7.79 -6.71 13.78
CA GLU A 185 9.08 -7.05 13.19
C GLU A 185 8.98 -8.32 12.33
N LEU A 186 9.11 -8.18 11.01
CA LEU A 186 9.17 -9.30 10.07
C LEU A 186 10.59 -9.87 10.04
N PRO A 187 10.83 -11.10 10.52
CA PRO A 187 12.16 -11.70 10.45
C PRO A 187 12.54 -12.02 9.01
N LEU A 188 13.78 -11.69 8.63
CA LEU A 188 14.38 -12.08 7.36
C LEU A 188 15.12 -13.43 7.42
N PHE A 189 15.01 -14.12 8.56
CA PHE A 189 15.63 -15.40 8.84
C PHE A 189 14.59 -16.40 9.36
N SER A 190 15.00 -17.65 9.44
CA SER A 190 14.29 -18.75 10.08
C SER A 190 15.12 -19.32 11.23
N HIS A 191 14.47 -20.05 12.14
CA HIS A 191 15.11 -20.66 13.29
C HIS A 191 15.12 -22.18 13.16
N LYS A 192 16.28 -22.81 13.33
CA LYS A 192 16.43 -24.27 13.36
C LYS A 192 17.52 -24.64 14.36
N ASN A 193 17.23 -25.60 15.24
CA ASN A 193 18.17 -26.12 16.25
C ASN A 193 18.84 -25.03 17.12
N GLY A 194 18.09 -23.99 17.52
CA GLY A 194 18.63 -22.90 18.34
C GLY A 194 19.40 -21.83 17.56
N LEU A 195 19.50 -21.94 16.23
CA LEU A 195 20.28 -21.06 15.39
C LEU A 195 19.41 -20.34 14.35
N ASN A 196 19.70 -19.06 14.16
CA ASN A 196 19.11 -18.22 13.11
C ASN A 196 19.86 -18.46 11.80
N PHE A 197 19.12 -18.76 10.73
CA PHE A 197 19.67 -18.94 9.38
C PHE A 197 18.72 -18.33 8.35
N VAL A 198 19.25 -17.83 7.23
CA VAL A 198 18.41 -17.39 6.11
C VAL A 198 18.18 -18.62 5.21
N PRO A 199 16.92 -19.00 4.91
CA PRO A 199 16.65 -20.16 4.05
C PRO A 199 17.34 -20.04 2.68
N GLU A 200 17.94 -21.12 2.20
CA GLU A 200 18.77 -21.09 0.99
C GLU A 200 17.98 -21.01 -0.32
N LYS A 201 16.70 -21.39 -0.29
CA LYS A 201 15.83 -21.53 -1.48
C LYS A 201 14.47 -20.88 -1.33
N SER A 202 14.31 -19.99 -0.35
CA SER A 202 13.04 -19.31 -0.06
C SER A 202 13.29 -17.94 0.59
N GLY A 203 12.24 -17.15 0.79
CA GLY A 203 12.34 -15.79 1.31
C GLY A 203 13.22 -14.91 0.42
N LEU A 204 14.30 -14.37 1.00
CA LEU A 204 15.28 -13.57 0.25
C LEU A 204 15.98 -14.36 -0.86
N ASN A 205 16.14 -15.68 -0.70
CA ASN A 205 16.82 -16.56 -1.66
C ASN A 205 15.87 -17.36 -2.55
N TRP A 206 14.62 -16.91 -2.71
CA TRP A 206 13.65 -17.62 -3.54
C TRP A 206 14.13 -17.84 -4.99
N CYS A 207 14.90 -16.90 -5.54
CA CYS A 207 15.54 -17.02 -6.86
C CYS A 207 16.51 -18.20 -7.01
N LEU A 208 16.95 -18.83 -5.91
CA LEU A 208 17.83 -19.99 -5.90
C LEU A 208 17.05 -21.32 -5.74
N SER A 209 15.72 -21.26 -5.75
CA SER A 209 14.88 -22.45 -5.66
C SER A 209 14.88 -23.26 -6.95
N ASN A 210 14.48 -24.53 -6.85
CA ASN A 210 14.31 -25.40 -8.02
C ASN A 210 12.95 -25.19 -8.73
N GLY A 211 12.18 -24.16 -8.35
CA GLY A 211 10.86 -23.87 -8.92
C GLY A 211 10.93 -22.97 -10.16
N HIS A 212 9.77 -22.52 -10.63
CA HIS A 212 9.67 -21.48 -11.66
C HIS A 212 10.01 -20.11 -11.07
N VAL A 213 11.31 -19.81 -11.01
CA VAL A 213 11.84 -18.54 -10.48
C VAL A 213 12.74 -17.84 -11.49
N ALA A 214 12.81 -16.52 -11.37
CA ALA A 214 13.73 -15.66 -12.09
C ALA A 214 14.83 -15.12 -11.17
N LYS A 215 15.93 -14.66 -11.78
CA LYS A 215 17.03 -14.00 -11.06
C LYS A 215 16.51 -12.84 -10.21
N GLY A 216 16.82 -12.89 -8.92
CA GLY A 216 16.44 -11.86 -7.95
C GLY A 216 15.03 -11.98 -7.39
N ASP A 217 14.21 -12.95 -7.80
CA ASP A 217 12.93 -13.21 -7.14
C ASP A 217 13.12 -13.40 -5.64
N ALA A 218 12.33 -12.68 -4.85
CA ALA A 218 12.36 -12.74 -3.40
C ALA A 218 10.98 -12.40 -2.82
N TYR A 219 10.77 -12.78 -1.57
CA TYR A 219 9.61 -12.40 -0.80
C TYR A 219 9.99 -12.16 0.67
N ILE A 220 9.19 -11.37 1.37
CA ILE A 220 9.25 -11.25 2.83
C ILE A 220 8.17 -12.16 3.42
N ALA A 221 8.56 -13.10 4.28
CA ALA A 221 7.61 -14.01 4.91
C ALA A 221 6.72 -13.26 5.90
N ILE A 222 5.42 -13.58 5.92
CA ILE A 222 4.48 -13.13 6.94
C ILE A 222 4.38 -14.25 7.97
N PRO A 223 4.95 -14.09 9.18
CA PRO A 223 4.89 -15.13 10.21
C PRO A 223 3.44 -15.47 10.58
N LYS A 224 3.15 -16.72 10.94
CA LYS A 224 1.82 -17.08 11.49
C LYS A 224 1.45 -16.25 12.73
N GLU A 225 2.45 -15.80 13.47
CA GLU A 225 2.27 -15.09 14.73
C GLU A 225 1.59 -13.73 14.56
N ILE A 226 1.92 -12.95 13.51
CA ILE A 226 1.22 -11.67 13.27
C ILE A 226 -0.26 -11.90 12.94
N ILE A 227 -0.59 -13.00 12.26
CA ILE A 227 -1.98 -13.35 11.94
C ILE A 227 -2.76 -13.75 13.20
N LYS A 228 -2.10 -14.41 14.16
CA LYS A 228 -2.71 -14.80 15.44
C LYS A 228 -2.91 -13.60 16.36
N THR A 229 -1.89 -12.78 16.52
CA THR A 229 -1.86 -11.67 17.48
C THR A 229 -2.49 -10.39 16.94
N ARG A 230 -2.53 -10.23 15.61
CA ARG A 230 -3.06 -9.04 14.91
C ARG A 230 -3.84 -9.45 13.65
N PRO A 231 -4.98 -10.13 13.79
CA PRO A 231 -5.74 -10.69 12.65
C PRO A 231 -6.22 -9.64 11.63
N ASN A 232 -6.31 -8.36 12.03
CA ASN A 232 -6.70 -7.25 11.15
C ASN A 232 -5.51 -6.57 10.45
N PHE A 233 -4.28 -7.01 10.70
CA PHE A 233 -3.07 -6.40 10.12
C PHE A 233 -2.98 -6.67 8.61
N PHE A 234 -3.29 -7.90 8.21
CA PHE A 234 -3.48 -8.28 6.81
C PHE A 234 -4.92 -8.76 6.60
N PRO A 235 -5.58 -8.36 5.51
CA PRO A 235 -6.92 -8.85 5.23
C PRO A 235 -6.90 -10.37 5.00
N LYS A 236 -7.92 -11.06 5.50
CA LYS A 236 -8.15 -12.45 5.17
C LYS A 236 -8.58 -12.59 3.71
N TYR A 237 -8.25 -13.72 3.11
CA TYR A 237 -8.74 -14.06 1.77
C TYR A 237 -10.23 -14.37 1.81
N ASP A 238 -10.99 -13.67 0.98
CA ASP A 238 -12.35 -14.06 0.66
C ASP A 238 -12.32 -15.20 -0.36
N THR A 239 -12.61 -16.42 0.10
CA THR A 239 -12.65 -17.64 -0.74
C THR A 239 -13.89 -17.71 -1.62
N ASN A 240 -14.90 -16.89 -1.35
CA ASN A 240 -16.12 -16.81 -2.13
C ASN A 240 -16.04 -15.73 -3.21
N TYR A 241 -14.97 -14.94 -3.22
CA TYR A 241 -14.78 -13.85 -4.17
C TYR A 241 -14.59 -14.35 -5.60
N LYS A 242 -15.66 -14.23 -6.39
CA LYS A 242 -15.74 -14.65 -7.80
C LYS A 242 -16.32 -13.50 -8.63
N SER A 243 -15.95 -13.44 -9.89
CA SER A 243 -16.55 -12.49 -10.82
C SER A 243 -18.03 -12.86 -11.05
N PRO A 244 -18.88 -11.95 -11.55
CA PRO A 244 -20.25 -12.27 -11.95
C PRO A 244 -20.36 -13.41 -12.99
N LYS A 245 -19.27 -13.69 -13.73
CA LYS A 245 -19.17 -14.82 -14.65
C LYS A 245 -18.75 -16.14 -13.97
N GLY A 246 -18.60 -16.13 -12.64
CA GLY A 246 -18.18 -17.28 -11.83
C GLY A 246 -16.66 -17.53 -11.83
N GLU A 247 -15.87 -16.65 -12.45
CA GLU A 247 -14.43 -16.83 -12.54
C GLU A 247 -13.77 -16.55 -11.19
N LYS A 248 -12.80 -17.39 -10.80
CA LYS A 248 -12.05 -17.18 -9.57
C LYS A 248 -11.23 -15.89 -9.70
N MET A 249 -11.49 -14.92 -8.83
CA MET A 249 -10.72 -13.69 -8.81
C MET A 249 -9.45 -13.83 -7.99
N ARG A 250 -8.50 -12.92 -8.22
CA ARG A 250 -7.28 -12.86 -7.40
C ARG A 250 -7.67 -12.57 -5.96
N GLN A 251 -7.05 -13.30 -5.05
CA GLN A 251 -7.24 -13.08 -3.61
C GLN A 251 -6.16 -12.15 -3.03
N SER A 252 -5.08 -11.92 -3.78
CA SER A 252 -4.01 -10.99 -3.44
C SER A 252 -4.25 -9.67 -4.16
N ASP A 253 -4.91 -8.74 -3.49
CA ASP A 253 -5.12 -7.41 -4.04
C ASP A 253 -3.77 -6.66 -4.11
N PRO A 254 -3.59 -5.73 -5.07
CA PRO A 254 -2.44 -4.84 -5.09
C PRO A 254 -2.37 -4.02 -3.80
N ILE A 255 -1.16 -3.90 -3.26
CA ILE A 255 -0.83 -3.09 -2.09
C ILE A 255 0.37 -2.20 -2.39
N GLU A 256 0.66 -1.27 -1.50
CA GLU A 256 1.76 -0.32 -1.60
C GLU A 256 2.63 -0.39 -0.35
N LEU A 257 3.94 -0.52 -0.56
CA LEU A 257 4.94 -0.51 0.49
C LEU A 257 5.73 0.78 0.40
N ILE A 258 5.68 1.59 1.45
CA ILE A 258 6.48 2.81 1.61
C ILE A 258 7.67 2.45 2.46
N TRP A 259 8.87 2.52 1.90
CA TRP A 259 10.10 2.20 2.60
C TRP A 259 10.69 3.42 3.31
N ASP A 260 11.50 3.17 4.34
CA ASP A 260 12.19 4.18 5.15
C ASP A 260 13.06 5.15 4.32
N ASP A 261 13.56 4.71 3.17
CA ASP A 261 14.38 5.52 2.25
C ASP A 261 13.53 6.29 1.21
N GLY A 262 12.21 6.25 1.34
CA GLY A 262 11.26 6.92 0.44
C GLY A 262 11.00 6.17 -0.87
N VAL A 263 11.48 4.93 -1.03
CA VAL A 263 11.04 4.06 -2.13
C VAL A 263 9.59 3.66 -1.90
N ILE A 264 8.76 3.84 -2.94
CA ILE A 264 7.40 3.31 -2.98
C ILE A 264 7.40 2.10 -3.91
N MET A 265 6.87 0.99 -3.43
CA MET A 265 6.88 -0.28 -4.15
C MET A 265 5.47 -0.84 -4.26
N GLU A 266 5.00 -1.04 -5.49
CA GLU A 266 3.82 -1.88 -5.72
C GLU A 266 4.13 -3.32 -5.31
N ALA A 267 3.20 -3.92 -4.56
CA ALA A 267 3.37 -5.25 -3.99
C ALA A 267 2.04 -6.01 -3.97
N SER A 268 2.12 -7.28 -3.58
CA SER A 268 0.97 -8.14 -3.32
C SER A 268 1.23 -9.03 -2.12
N ALA A 269 0.22 -9.19 -1.26
CA ALA A 269 0.20 -10.16 -0.18
C ALA A 269 -0.35 -11.50 -0.70
N GLU A 270 0.51 -12.48 -0.90
CA GLU A 270 0.21 -13.71 -1.64
C GLU A 270 0.52 -15.00 -0.87
N GLY A 271 0.15 -16.13 -1.48
CA GLY A 271 0.27 -17.47 -0.92
C GLY A 271 -0.60 -17.69 0.32
N THR A 272 -0.92 -18.95 0.64
CA THR A 272 -1.94 -19.22 1.68
C THR A 272 -1.33 -19.81 2.94
N GLN A 273 -1.75 -19.28 4.09
CA GLN A 273 -1.64 -19.91 5.40
C GLN A 273 -3.00 -19.87 6.11
N ARG A 274 -3.30 -20.86 6.96
CA ARG A 274 -4.59 -20.94 7.68
C ARG A 274 -4.43 -20.59 9.16
N ASN A 275 -5.41 -19.88 9.70
CA ASN A 275 -5.58 -19.62 11.13
C ASN A 275 -7.07 -19.71 11.47
N ASN A 276 -7.47 -20.58 12.39
CA ASN A 276 -8.86 -20.76 12.83
C ASN A 276 -9.90 -20.89 11.70
N GLY A 277 -9.56 -21.60 10.62
CA GLY A 277 -10.44 -21.80 9.45
C GLY A 277 -10.37 -20.71 8.38
N ASP A 278 -9.95 -19.49 8.75
CA ASP A 278 -9.71 -18.40 7.81
C ASP A 278 -8.36 -18.59 7.07
N SER A 279 -8.30 -18.08 5.83
CA SER A 279 -7.09 -18.11 4.99
C SER A 279 -6.47 -16.72 4.90
N PHE A 280 -5.15 -16.64 5.07
CA PHE A 280 -4.38 -15.40 5.11
C PHE A 280 -3.19 -15.45 4.15
N PRO A 281 -2.65 -14.29 3.74
CA PRO A 281 -1.42 -14.23 2.97
C PRO A 281 -0.23 -14.77 3.77
N LYS A 282 0.68 -15.47 3.11
CA LYS A 282 1.90 -16.01 3.71
C LYS A 282 3.16 -15.19 3.44
N GLN A 283 3.12 -14.32 2.43
CA GLN A 283 4.29 -13.57 2.00
C GLN A 283 3.91 -12.23 1.33
N LEU A 284 4.80 -11.25 1.45
CA LEU A 284 4.80 -10.02 0.68
C LEU A 284 5.78 -10.15 -0.47
N THR A 285 5.35 -9.76 -1.66
CA THR A 285 6.16 -9.75 -2.89
C THR A 285 5.95 -8.47 -3.67
N SER A 286 6.94 -8.01 -4.41
CA SER A 286 6.72 -6.93 -5.36
C SER A 286 5.78 -7.36 -6.48
N PHE A 287 5.02 -6.41 -7.00
CA PHE A 287 4.01 -6.59 -8.03
C PHE A 287 4.15 -5.48 -9.07
N SER A 288 3.69 -5.74 -10.29
CA SER A 288 3.49 -4.69 -11.29
C SER A 288 2.46 -5.18 -12.30
N SER A 289 1.61 -4.27 -12.79
CA SER A 289 0.77 -4.50 -13.97
C SER A 289 1.57 -4.49 -15.28
N LYS A 290 2.79 -3.93 -15.28
CA LYS A 290 3.67 -3.89 -16.45
C LYS A 290 4.15 -5.28 -16.85
N SER A 291 4.22 -5.52 -18.15
CA SER A 291 4.79 -6.75 -18.70
C SER A 291 6.28 -6.85 -18.38
N ARG A 292 6.81 -8.08 -18.44
CA ARG A 292 8.25 -8.34 -18.28
C ARG A 292 9.11 -7.52 -19.25
N LYS A 293 8.61 -7.25 -20.46
CA LYS A 293 9.30 -6.43 -21.46
C LYS A 293 9.39 -4.98 -21.02
N GLU A 294 8.28 -4.41 -20.52
CA GLU A 294 8.23 -3.03 -20.00
C GLU A 294 9.08 -2.86 -18.74
N LEU A 295 9.27 -3.94 -17.97
CA LEU A 295 10.19 -3.97 -16.83
C LEU A 295 11.67 -4.18 -17.23
N GLY A 296 12.01 -4.13 -18.51
CA GLY A 296 13.40 -4.34 -18.97
C GLY A 296 13.88 -5.78 -18.84
N GLY A 297 12.98 -6.75 -18.99
CA GLY A 297 13.29 -8.18 -18.98
C GLY A 297 13.30 -8.84 -17.59
N ILE A 298 13.06 -8.09 -16.51
CA ILE A 298 13.07 -8.64 -15.14
C ILE A 298 11.68 -9.08 -14.69
N SER A 299 11.65 -10.07 -13.79
CA SER A 299 10.42 -10.47 -13.10
C SER A 299 9.94 -9.36 -12.17
N ALA A 300 8.63 -9.11 -12.12
CA ALA A 300 8.04 -8.19 -11.15
C ALA A 300 8.36 -8.60 -9.71
N LYS A 301 8.43 -9.92 -9.43
CA LYS A 301 8.82 -10.47 -8.12
C LYS A 301 10.30 -10.24 -7.77
N SER A 302 11.12 -9.89 -8.76
CA SER A 302 12.53 -9.58 -8.55
C SER A 302 12.80 -8.13 -8.12
N ILE A 303 11.81 -7.23 -8.23
CA ILE A 303 11.96 -5.82 -7.83
C ILE A 303 12.30 -5.73 -6.33
N LEU A 304 11.54 -6.44 -5.49
CA LEU A 304 11.79 -6.54 -4.05
C LEU A 304 13.17 -7.13 -3.74
N GLY A 305 13.51 -8.25 -4.38
CA GLY A 305 14.78 -8.93 -4.10
C GLY A 305 16.01 -8.16 -4.57
N ARG A 306 15.92 -7.43 -5.68
CA ARG A 306 16.95 -6.49 -6.15
C ARG A 306 17.11 -5.33 -5.18
N TYR A 307 16.00 -4.77 -4.72
CA TYR A 307 15.99 -3.66 -3.76
C TYR A 307 16.67 -4.07 -2.44
N ILE A 308 16.26 -5.18 -1.83
CA ILE A 308 16.85 -5.65 -0.57
C ILE A 308 18.34 -5.98 -0.76
N ARG A 309 18.72 -6.71 -1.81
CA ARG A 309 20.12 -7.06 -2.07
C ARG A 309 21.01 -5.84 -2.30
N LYS A 310 20.49 -4.81 -2.97
CA LYS A 310 21.19 -3.53 -3.14
C LYS A 310 21.49 -2.90 -1.77
N ARG A 311 20.52 -2.88 -0.85
CA ARG A 311 20.73 -2.37 0.52
C ARG A 311 21.73 -3.20 1.31
N LEU A 312 21.72 -4.52 1.15
CA LEU A 312 22.67 -5.44 1.77
C LEU A 312 24.09 -5.40 1.14
N GLY A 313 24.28 -4.71 0.01
CA GLY A 313 25.56 -4.69 -0.70
C GLY A 313 25.95 -6.04 -1.30
N VAL A 314 24.98 -6.89 -1.66
CA VAL A 314 25.22 -8.23 -2.21
C VAL A 314 24.75 -8.35 -3.67
N SER A 315 25.45 -9.17 -4.46
CA SER A 315 25.08 -9.39 -5.87
C SER A 315 23.77 -10.17 -6.01
N ILE A 316 23.12 -10.02 -7.18
CA ILE A 316 21.79 -10.57 -7.44
C ILE A 316 21.69 -12.10 -7.32
N ASP A 317 22.77 -12.81 -7.68
CA ASP A 317 22.85 -14.28 -7.67
C ASP A 317 23.51 -14.84 -6.40
N LYS A 318 23.95 -13.99 -5.46
CA LYS A 318 24.59 -14.44 -4.21
C LYS A 318 23.53 -14.99 -3.26
N LEU A 319 23.87 -16.11 -2.61
CA LEU A 319 23.14 -16.64 -1.45
C LEU A 319 23.23 -15.63 -0.31
N VAL A 320 22.08 -15.07 0.09
CA VAL A 320 21.97 -14.21 1.27
C VAL A 320 22.00 -15.07 2.52
N THR A 321 22.93 -14.78 3.42
CA THR A 321 23.16 -15.53 4.66
C THR A 321 22.76 -14.69 5.89
N ILE A 322 22.70 -15.33 7.06
CA ILE A 322 22.50 -14.59 8.32
C ILE A 322 23.64 -13.60 8.59
N SER A 323 24.87 -13.91 8.14
CA SER A 323 26.02 -13.02 8.26
C SER A 323 25.84 -11.75 7.42
N ASP A 324 25.24 -11.85 6.22
CA ASP A 324 24.96 -10.67 5.41
C ASP A 324 23.98 -9.71 6.11
N LEU A 325 22.93 -10.25 6.74
CA LEU A 325 21.98 -9.45 7.53
C LEU A 325 22.63 -8.83 8.78
N LYS A 326 23.50 -9.58 9.47
CA LYS A 326 24.25 -9.07 10.63
C LYS A 326 25.24 -7.98 10.23
N ASN A 327 25.93 -8.14 9.11
CA ASN A 327 26.86 -7.16 8.57
C ASN A 327 26.14 -5.89 8.12
N TYR A 328 24.94 -6.02 7.57
CA TYR A 328 24.08 -4.86 7.29
C TYR A 328 23.74 -4.09 8.57
N GLY A 329 23.58 -4.81 9.70
CA GLY A 329 23.23 -4.23 11.01
C GLY A 329 21.81 -4.56 11.45
N ARG A 330 21.03 -5.28 10.63
CA ARG A 330 19.62 -5.56 10.91
C ARG A 330 19.12 -6.85 10.25
N THR A 331 18.38 -7.66 11.01
CA THR A 331 17.88 -8.97 10.59
C THR A 331 16.35 -9.03 10.42
N THR A 332 15.66 -7.91 10.63
CA THR A 332 14.20 -7.77 10.60
C THR A 332 13.79 -6.52 9.83
N ILE A 333 12.55 -6.49 9.35
CA ILE A 333 11.93 -5.28 8.80
C ILE A 333 10.77 -4.89 9.72
N SER A 334 10.76 -3.66 10.26
CA SER A 334 9.56 -3.17 10.93
C SER A 334 8.49 -2.92 9.89
N ILE A 335 7.26 -3.35 10.14
CA ILE A 335 6.10 -3.05 9.31
C ILE A 335 4.99 -2.41 10.16
N SER A 336 4.37 -1.35 9.65
CA SER A 336 3.15 -0.76 10.20
C SER A 336 2.09 -0.61 9.13
N LYS A 337 0.83 -0.90 9.47
CA LYS A 337 -0.32 -0.68 8.59
C LYS A 337 -0.74 0.78 8.67
N ILE A 338 -0.81 1.48 7.53
CA ILE A 338 -1.32 2.85 7.44
C ILE A 338 -2.83 2.80 7.18
N SER A 339 -3.22 2.02 6.19
CA SER A 339 -4.61 1.73 5.83
C SER A 339 -4.67 0.36 5.17
N ASP A 340 -5.87 -0.10 4.81
CA ASP A 340 -5.98 -1.26 3.93
C ASP A 340 -5.24 -0.99 2.62
N GLY A 341 -4.36 -1.92 2.26
CA GLY A 341 -3.54 -1.84 1.06
C GLY A 341 -2.32 -0.91 1.12
N VAL A 342 -2.07 -0.18 2.21
CA VAL A 342 -0.91 0.74 2.33
C VAL A 342 -0.15 0.47 3.62
N TYR A 343 1.13 0.14 3.48
CA TYR A 343 2.02 -0.24 4.58
C TYR A 343 3.30 0.57 4.56
N TYR A 344 3.83 0.90 5.73
CA TYR A 344 5.16 1.46 5.90
C TYR A 344 6.13 0.39 6.39
N LEU A 345 7.31 0.33 5.77
CA LEU A 345 8.38 -0.62 6.07
C LEU A 345 9.65 0.14 6.45
N ASP A 346 10.23 -0.21 7.58
CA ASP A 346 11.52 0.33 8.04
C ASP A 346 12.57 -0.77 8.10
N PHE A 347 13.57 -0.64 7.23
CA PHE A 347 14.77 -1.46 7.18
C PHE A 347 16.05 -0.64 7.42
N SER A 348 15.95 0.56 8.00
CA SER A 348 17.09 1.41 8.37
C SER A 348 17.94 0.78 9.49
N VAL A 349 19.22 1.19 9.56
CA VAL A 349 20.24 0.73 10.51
C VAL A 349 20.83 1.88 11.30
#